data_AF-A0A378NFN5-F1
#
_entry.id   AF-A0A378NFN5-F1
#
_cell.length_a   1.000
_cell.length_b   1.000
_cell.length_c   1.000
_cell.angle_alpha   90.00
_cell.angle_beta   90.00
_cell.angle_gamma   90.00
#
_symmetry.space_group_name_H-M   'P 1'
#
loop_
_entity.id
_entity.type
_entity.pdbx_description
1 polymer ?
#
loop_
_entity_poly.entity_id
_entity_poly.type
_entity_poly.pdbx_seq_one_letter_code
_entity_poly.pdbx_strand_id
1 'polypeptide(L)' 'MKPTEAKFNRYQHYAEKAAEAERKGNYKEAQDHWEVAKLSAKKTANRDWAEQRAEFCKRMHNKPF' A
#
# COMPACT_ATOMS: atom_id res chain seq x y z
N MET A 1 -5.59 31.46 3.66
CA MET A 1 -4.91 30.19 3.41
C MET A 1 -5.93 29.08 3.65
N LYS A 2 -6.45 28.43 2.60
CA LYS A 2 -7.50 27.42 2.76
C LYS A 2 -6.83 26.08 3.08
N PRO A 3 -7.11 25.42 4.23
CA PRO A 3 -6.67 24.05 4.44
C PRO A 3 -7.44 23.18 3.44
N THR A 4 -6.79 22.83 2.32
CA THR A 4 -7.41 22.01 1.29
C THR A 4 -7.64 20.63 1.87
N GLU A 5 -8.92 20.32 2.11
CA GLU A 5 -9.53 19.00 2.33
C GLU A 5 -8.51 17.89 2.51
N ALA A 6 -8.35 17.42 3.74
CA ALA A 6 -7.88 16.08 4.01
C ALA A 6 -8.86 15.10 3.34
N LYS A 7 -8.72 14.92 2.02
CA LYS A 7 -9.36 13.85 1.28
C LYS A 7 -8.87 12.60 1.99
N PHE A 8 -9.77 11.93 2.71
CA PHE A 8 -9.55 10.60 3.24
C PHE A 8 -9.24 9.69 2.05
N ASN A 9 -7.98 9.67 1.66
CA ASN A 9 -7.46 8.84 0.61
C ASN A 9 -7.35 7.47 1.25
N ARG A 10 -8.39 6.64 1.09
CA ARG A 10 -8.38 5.25 1.55
C ARG A 10 -7.10 4.55 1.10
N TYR A 11 -6.67 4.81 -0.14
CA TYR A 11 -5.36 4.43 -0.66
C TYR A 11 -4.21 4.75 0.31
N GLN A 12 -4.11 5.99 0.80
CA GLN A 12 -3.01 6.44 1.66
C GLN A 12 -3.09 5.77 3.03
N HIS A 13 -4.29 5.62 3.60
CA HIS A 13 -4.49 4.88 4.84
C HIS A 13 -4.03 3.42 4.75
N TYR A 14 -4.41 2.71 3.69
CA TYR A 14 -3.97 1.33 3.47
C TYR A 14 -2.49 1.24 3.10
N ALA A 15 -1.96 2.20 2.32
CA ALA A 15 -0.54 2.27 1.99
C ALA A 15 0.35 2.48 3.23
N GLU A 16 -0.07 3.33 4.18
CA GLU A 16 0.64 3.51 5.44
C GLU A 16 0.61 2.24 6.30
N LYS A 17 -0.55 1.59 6.42
CA LYS A 17 -0.66 0.29 7.12
C LYS A 17 0.22 -0.78 6.46
N ALA A 18 0.22 -0.83 5.13
CA ALA A 18 1.05 -1.75 4.38
C ALA A 18 2.54 -1.49 4.66
N ALA A 19 2.98 -0.23 4.59
CA ALA A 19 4.36 0.15 4.87
C ALA A 19 4.78 -0.15 6.32
N GLU A 20 3.87 0.02 7.29
CA GLU A 20 4.12 -0.38 8.68
C GLU A 20 4.27 -1.90 8.82
N ALA A 21 3.41 -2.67 8.15
CA ALA A 21 3.51 -4.13 8.11
C ALA A 21 4.82 -4.58 7.46
N GLU A 22 5.28 -3.92 6.39
CA GLU A 22 6.60 -4.17 5.78
C GLU A 22 7.74 -3.94 6.79
N ARG A 23 7.70 -2.84 7.55
CA ARG A 23 8.72 -2.57 8.59
C ARG A 23 8.71 -3.60 9.72
N LYS A 24 7.55 -4.15 10.05
CA LYS A 24 7.40 -5.22 11.05
C LYS A 24 7.87 -6.58 10.51
N GLY A 25 8.14 -6.71 9.22
CA GLY A 25 8.43 -7.99 8.56
C GLY A 25 7.18 -8.80 8.21
N ASN A 26 5.99 -8.25 8.42
CA ASN A 26 4.70 -8.86 8.10
C ASN A 26 4.34 -8.64 6.62
N TYR A 27 5.17 -9.16 5.72
CA TYR A 27 5.00 -8.97 4.28
C TYR A 27 3.69 -9.54 3.73
N LYS A 28 3.12 -10.56 4.38
CA LYS A 28 1.82 -11.14 4.01
C LYS A 28 0.66 -10.15 4.25
N GLU A 29 0.62 -9.51 5.42
CA GLU A 29 -0.36 -8.43 5.71
C GLU A 29 -0.10 -7.20 4.85
N ALA A 30 1.18 -6.86 4.63
CA ALA A 30 1.54 -5.74 3.77
C ALA A 30 1.01 -5.93 2.35
N GLN A 31 1.14 -7.13 1.77
CA GLN A 31 0.58 -7.45 0.46
C GLN A 31 -0.93 -7.23 0.42
N ASP A 32 -1.67 -7.73 1.42
CA ASP A 32 -3.12 -7.59 1.51
C ASP A 32 -3.53 -6.11 1.57
N HIS A 33 -2.86 -5.32 2.41
CA HIS A 33 -3.07 -3.89 2.49
C HIS A 33 -2.74 -3.14 1.19
N TRP A 34 -1.67 -3.52 0.48
CA TRP A 34 -1.35 -2.94 -0.83
C TRP A 34 -2.41 -3.29 -1.89
N GLU A 35 -2.94 -4.51 -1.92
CA GLU A 35 -4.05 -4.87 -2.82
C GLU A 35 -5.32 -4.09 -2.51
N VAL A 36 -5.66 -3.89 -1.23
CA VAL A 36 -6.80 -3.05 -0.83
C VAL A 36 -6.56 -1.57 -1.17
N ALA A 37 -5.31 -1.10 -1.04
CA ALA A 37 -4.91 0.25 -1.45
C ALA A 37 -5.10 0.45 -2.96
N LYS A 38 -4.71 -0.55 -3.78
CA LYS A 38 -4.94 -0.58 -5.23
C LYS A 38 -6.43 -0.49 -5.56
N LEU A 39 -7.29 -1.28 -4.91
CA LEU A 39 -8.74 -1.21 -5.13
C LEU A 39 -9.33 0.16 -4.73
N SER A 40 -8.74 0.80 -3.73
CA SER A 40 -9.15 2.12 -3.23
C SER A 40 -8.56 3.30 -4.02
N ALA A 41 -7.60 3.04 -4.90
CA ALA A 41 -6.90 4.07 -5.66
C ALA A 41 -7.76 4.57 -6.83
N LYS A 42 -8.09 5.87 -6.78
CA LYS A 42 -8.84 6.54 -7.86
C LYS A 42 -7.98 6.84 -9.10
N LYS A 43 -6.67 6.95 -8.92
CA LYS A 43 -5.70 7.25 -9.99
C LYS A 43 -4.99 5.98 -10.42
N THR A 44 -4.78 5.83 -11.72
CA THR A 44 -4.03 4.71 -12.31
C THR A 44 -2.60 4.65 -11.76
N ALA A 45 -1.94 5.79 -11.60
CA ALA A 45 -0.59 5.86 -11.01
C ALA A 45 -0.53 5.28 -9.58
N ASN A 46 -1.55 5.51 -8.76
CA ASN A 46 -1.61 4.97 -7.40
C ASN A 46 -1.92 3.47 -7.40
N ARG A 47 -2.69 2.99 -8.39
CA ARG A 47 -2.95 1.55 -8.58
C ARG A 47 -1.67 0.81 -8.94
N ASP A 48 -0.92 1.36 -9.89
CA ASP A 48 0.34 0.80 -10.38
C ASP A 48 1.38 0.73 -9.26
N TRP A 49 1.50 1.81 -8.48
CA TRP A 49 2.37 1.84 -7.31
C TRP A 49 2.01 0.77 -6.27
N ALA A 50 0.72 0.65 -5.94
CA ALA A 50 0.26 -0.35 -4.99
C ALA A 50 0.46 -1.78 -5.51
N GLU A 51 0.29 -2.03 -6.80
CA GLU A 51 0.55 -3.31 -7.43
C GLU A 51 2.03 -3.71 -7.32
N GLN A 52 2.93 -2.83 -7.74
CA GLN A 52 4.38 -3.06 -7.63
C GLN A 52 4.81 -3.33 -6.19
N ARG A 53 4.21 -2.62 -5.22
CA ARG A 53 4.50 -2.86 -3.80
C ARG A 53 3.90 -4.15 -3.26
N ALA A 54 2.69 -4.53 -3.67
CA ALA A 54 2.12 -5.83 -3.33
C ALA A 54 3.01 -6.98 -3.84
N GLU A 55 3.50 -6.87 -5.07
CA GLU A 55 4.44 -7.84 -5.64
C GLU A 55 5.78 -7.88 -4.91
N PHE A 56 6.31 -6.70 -4.54
CA PHE A 56 7.51 -6.62 -3.71
C PHE A 56 7.33 -7.31 -2.36
N CYS A 57 6.23 -7.04 -1.67
CA CYS A 57 5.89 -7.69 -0.40
C CYS A 57 5.77 -9.21 -0.58
N LYS A 58 5.07 -9.65 -1.62
CA LYS A 58 4.93 -11.08 -1.95
C LYS A 58 6.29 -11.74 -2.20
N ARG A 59 7.20 -11.06 -2.90
CA ARG A 59 8.56 -11.54 -3.15
C ARG A 59 9.37 -11.59 -1.85
N MET A 60 9.34 -10.53 -1.04
CA MET A 60 10.01 -10.48 0.26
C MET A 60 9.49 -11.54 1.23
N HIS A 61 8.20 -11.88 1.17
CA HIS A 61 7.63 -12.96 1.97
C HIS A 61 8.15 -14.34 1.55
N ASN A 62 8.16 -14.63 0.24
CA ASN A 62 8.51 -15.97 -0.27
C ASN A 62 10.02 -16.21 -0.34
N LYS A 63 10.81 -15.16 -0.57
CA LYS A 63 12.26 -15.25 -0.69
C LYS A 63 12.88 -13.92 -0.25
N PRO A 64 12.92 -13.65 1.06
CA PRO A 64 13.79 -12.59 1.57
C PRO A 64 15.22 -12.95 1.15
N PHE A 65 15.96 -11.98 0.61
CA PHE A 65 17.31 -12.18 0.07
C PHE A 65 18.25 -12.88 1.06
#